data_AF-A0A372Q7S4-F1
#
_entry.id   AF-A0A372Q7S4-F1
#
_cell.length_a   1.000
_cell.length_b   1.000
_cell.length_c   1.000
_cell.angle_alpha   90.00
_cell.angle_beta   90.00
_cell.angle_gamma   90.00
#
_symmetry.space_group_name_H-M   'P 1'
#
loop_
_entity.id
_entity.type
_entity.pdbx_description
1 polymer ?
#
loop_
_entity_poly.entity_id
_entity_poly.type
_entity_poly.pdbx_seq_one_letter_code
_entity_poly.pdbx_strand_id
1 'polypeptide(L)'
;MADARRLPVLNLIAPILAKNKPYTGQEPPDDYLDRLIQSISFAQGHMTVLENANAGDFDDAVKCNIYKAQMGGKYLSVPVQDPYNGNANINTPATLHAWMRSKYQCET
;
A
#
# COMPACT_ATOMS: atom_id res chain seq x y z
N MET A 1 2.38 -21.99 1.50
CA MET A 1 2.14 -21.84 2.97
C MET A 1 2.00 -20.38 3.39
N ALA A 2 2.77 -19.44 2.83
CA ALA A 2 2.64 -18.00 3.10
C ALA A 2 1.25 -17.43 2.77
N ASP A 3 0.65 -17.77 1.62
CA ASP A 3 -0.67 -17.24 1.23
C ASP A 3 -1.80 -17.62 2.21
N ALA A 4 -1.81 -18.86 2.72
CA ALA A 4 -2.80 -19.29 3.71
C ALA A 4 -2.66 -18.53 5.04
N ARG A 5 -1.43 -18.16 5.41
CA ARG A 5 -1.13 -17.37 6.61
C ARG A 5 -1.58 -15.91 6.48
N ARG A 6 -1.53 -15.35 5.27
CA ARG A 6 -1.99 -13.97 4.95
C ARG A 6 -3.51 -13.85 4.83
N LEU A 7 -4.22 -14.95 4.59
CA LEU A 7 -5.65 -14.96 4.29
C LEU A 7 -6.55 -14.24 5.32
N PRO A 8 -6.34 -14.37 6.65
CA PRO A 8 -7.12 -13.64 7.65
C PRO A 8 -7.01 -12.11 7.49
N VAL A 9 -5.78 -11.61 7.29
CA VAL A 9 -5.53 -10.18 7.06
C VAL A 9 -6.17 -9.72 5.75
N LEU A 10 -6.01 -10.50 4.67
CA LEU A 10 -6.56 -10.17 3.36
C LEU A 10 -8.09 -10.09 3.39
N ASN A 11 -8.76 -11.01 4.11
CA ASN A 11 -10.21 -10.98 4.30
C ASN A 11 -10.66 -9.76 5.12
N LEU A 12 -9.90 -9.38 6.14
CA LEU A 12 -10.19 -8.20 6.96
C LEU A 12 -10.10 -6.89 6.16
N ILE A 13 -9.10 -6.78 5.27
CA ILE A 13 -8.89 -5.56 4.47
C ILE A 13 -9.65 -5.55 3.15
N ALA A 14 -10.13 -6.69 2.64
CA ALA A 14 -10.93 -6.76 1.42
C ALA A 14 -12.08 -5.73 1.34
N PRO A 15 -12.93 -5.54 2.39
CA PRO A 15 -13.96 -4.51 2.36
C PRO A 15 -13.39 -3.08 2.32
N ILE A 16 -12.21 -2.85 2.92
CA ILE A 16 -11.51 -1.55 2.86
C ILE A 16 -11.06 -1.27 1.42
N LEU A 17 -10.50 -2.27 0.75
CA LEU A 17 -10.07 -2.18 -0.64
C LEU A 17 -11.25 -1.96 -1.59
N ALA A 18 -12.40 -2.61 -1.34
CA ALA A 18 -13.60 -2.40 -2.14
C ALA A 18 -14.20 -0.98 -1.95
N LYS A 19 -14.13 -0.45 -0.73
CA LYS A 19 -14.57 0.92 -0.42
C LYS A 19 -13.64 1.97 -1.03
N ASN A 20 -12.33 1.78 -0.90
CA ASN A 20 -11.31 2.60 -1.52
C ASN A 20 -11.07 2.10 -2.95
N LYS A 21 -12.03 2.37 -3.84
CA LYS A 21 -11.95 2.04 -5.27
C LYS A 21 -10.56 2.36 -5.84
N PRO A 22 -10.10 1.63 -6.88
CA PRO A 22 -8.82 1.91 -7.51
C PRO A 22 -8.67 3.38 -7.90
N TYR A 23 -7.46 3.90 -7.75
CA TYR A 23 -7.18 5.31 -7.96
C TYR A 23 -7.55 5.77 -9.39
N THR A 24 -8.36 6.83 -9.47
CA THR A 24 -8.91 7.35 -10.74
C THR A 24 -8.27 8.66 -11.20
N GLY A 25 -7.31 9.21 -10.46
CA GLY A 25 -6.68 10.50 -10.78
C GLY A 25 -7.47 11.73 -10.34
N GLN A 26 -8.60 11.57 -9.62
CA GLN A 26 -9.46 12.69 -9.21
C GLN A 26 -8.98 13.43 -7.96
N GLU A 27 -8.29 12.73 -7.06
CA GLU A 27 -7.70 13.32 -5.86
C GLU A 27 -6.17 13.29 -5.94
N PRO A 28 -5.45 14.11 -5.16
CA PRO A 28 -4.00 13.99 -5.08
C PRO A 28 -3.62 12.56 -4.68
N PRO A 29 -2.65 11.95 -5.37
CA PRO A 29 -2.29 10.57 -5.12
C PRO A 29 -1.66 10.39 -3.73
N ASP A 30 -0.98 11.41 -3.17
CA ASP A 30 -0.51 11.48 -1.77
C ASP A 30 -1.65 11.25 -0.78
N ASP A 31 -2.71 12.05 -0.90
CA ASP A 31 -3.91 11.93 -0.06
C ASP A 31 -4.60 10.57 -0.20
N TYR A 32 -4.67 10.02 -1.42
CA TYR A 32 -5.24 8.69 -1.63
C TYR A 32 -4.44 7.59 -0.94
N LEU A 33 -3.10 7.60 -1.13
CA LEU A 33 -2.23 6.59 -0.55
C LEU A 33 -2.21 6.68 0.97
N ASP A 34 -2.12 7.89 1.55
CA ASP A 34 -2.12 8.08 2.99
C ASP A 34 -3.41 7.53 3.61
N ARG A 35 -4.57 7.88 3.04
CA ARG A 35 -5.87 7.34 3.47
C ARG A 35 -5.93 5.82 3.41
N LEU A 36 -5.36 5.22 2.36
CA LEU A 36 -5.33 3.76 2.19
C LEU A 36 -4.42 3.09 3.24
N ILE A 37 -3.24 3.68 3.49
CA ILE A 37 -2.30 3.24 4.54
C ILE A 37 -2.97 3.32 5.92
N GLN A 38 -3.62 4.43 6.24
CA GLN A 38 -4.34 4.63 7.50
C GLN A 38 -5.47 3.62 7.68
N SER A 39 -6.27 3.39 6.63
CA SER A 39 -7.41 2.47 6.68
C SER A 39 -6.97 1.02 6.92
N ILE A 40 -5.91 0.58 6.25
CA ILE A 40 -5.36 -0.78 6.44
C ILE A 40 -4.70 -0.90 7.81
N SER A 41 -3.91 0.09 8.23
CA SER A 41 -3.25 0.09 9.55
C SER A 41 -4.27 0.06 10.70
N PHE A 42 -5.38 0.78 10.55
CA PHE A 42 -6.49 0.74 11.50
C PHE A 42 -7.08 -0.67 11.61
N ALA A 43 -7.39 -1.32 10.50
CA ALA A 43 -7.89 -2.70 10.53
C ALA A 43 -6.89 -3.68 11.16
N GLN A 44 -5.59 -3.53 10.87
CA GLN A 44 -4.54 -4.35 11.50
C GLN A 44 -4.50 -4.16 13.03
N GLY A 45 -4.70 -2.92 13.52
CA GLY A 45 -4.77 -2.62 14.95
C GLY A 45 -5.93 -3.32 15.68
N HIS A 46 -6.94 -3.79 14.93
CA HIS A 46 -8.09 -4.53 15.46
C HIS A 46 -7.97 -6.06 15.33
N MET A 47 -6.86 -6.58 14.83
CA MET A 47 -6.64 -8.03 14.70
C MET A 47 -6.45 -8.71 16.05
N THR A 48 -7.00 -9.92 16.19
CA THR A 48 -6.75 -10.75 17.37
C THR A 48 -5.30 -11.24 17.42
N VAL A 49 -4.82 -11.63 18.60
CA VAL A 49 -3.46 -12.17 18.81
C VAL A 49 -3.17 -13.37 17.89
N LEU A 50 -4.17 -14.23 17.66
CA LEU A 50 -4.04 -15.40 16.79
C LEU A 50 -3.94 -15.02 15.33
N GLU A 51 -4.73 -14.04 14.88
CA GLU A 51 -4.64 -13.53 13.52
C GLU A 51 -3.32 -12.79 13.29
N ASN A 52 -2.80 -12.07 14.28
CA ASN A 52 -1.50 -11.41 14.21
C ASN A 52 -0.34 -12.43 14.12
N ALA A 53 -0.41 -13.51 14.90
CA ALA A 53 0.56 -14.61 14.80
C ALA A 53 0.53 -15.31 13.43
N ASN A 54 -0.65 -15.40 12.81
CA ASN A 54 -0.79 -15.92 11.44
C ASN A 54 -0.40 -14.88 10.38
N ALA A 55 -0.51 -13.58 10.68
CA ALA A 55 -0.17 -12.48 9.79
C ALA A 55 1.33 -12.25 9.59
N GLY A 56 2.22 -13.08 10.16
CA GLY A 56 3.67 -12.87 10.11
C GLY A 56 4.26 -12.78 8.69
N ASP A 57 3.48 -13.12 7.66
CA ASP A 57 3.85 -13.00 6.26
C ASP A 57 3.21 -11.77 5.55
N PHE A 58 2.45 -10.95 6.26
CA PHE A 58 1.88 -9.66 5.82
C PHE A 58 2.86 -8.51 6.10
N ASP A 59 4.08 -8.69 5.58
CA ASP A 59 5.19 -7.75 5.71
C ASP A 59 5.00 -6.51 4.82
N ASP A 60 5.85 -5.49 5.01
CA ASP A 60 5.85 -4.25 4.24
C ASP A 60 5.94 -4.47 2.73
N ALA A 61 6.64 -5.50 2.26
CA ALA A 61 6.67 -5.85 0.83
C ALA A 61 5.28 -6.22 0.29
N VAL A 62 4.51 -6.99 1.05
CA VAL A 62 3.15 -7.40 0.68
C VAL A 62 2.21 -6.19 0.71
N LYS A 63 2.32 -5.35 1.75
CA LYS A 63 1.55 -4.10 1.85
C LYS A 63 1.84 -3.18 0.67
N CYS A 64 3.11 -2.98 0.35
CA CYS A 64 3.55 -2.15 -0.77
C CYS A 64 2.95 -2.64 -2.10
N ASN A 65 2.92 -3.95 -2.33
CA ASN A 65 2.29 -4.53 -3.53
C ASN A 65 0.78 -4.31 -3.58
N ILE A 66 0.07 -4.41 -2.44
CA ILE A 66 -1.37 -4.12 -2.36
C ILE A 66 -1.65 -2.65 -2.68
N TYR A 67 -0.86 -1.73 -2.12
CA TYR A 67 -0.97 -0.31 -2.42
C TYR A 67 -0.69 -0.02 -3.89
N LYS A 68 0.39 -0.60 -4.46
CA LYS A 68 0.70 -0.51 -5.90
C LYS A 68 -0.45 -1.03 -6.75
N ALA A 69 -1.11 -2.12 -6.38
CA ALA A 69 -2.25 -2.66 -7.11
C ALA A 69 -3.48 -1.74 -7.06
N GLN A 70 -3.76 -1.07 -5.94
CA GLN A 70 -4.83 -0.08 -5.84
C GLN A 70 -4.52 1.21 -6.61
N MET A 71 -3.24 1.58 -6.67
CA MET A 71 -2.74 2.71 -7.45
C MET A 71 -2.65 2.40 -8.96
N GLY A 72 -2.55 1.11 -9.32
CA GLY A 72 -2.24 0.57 -10.64
C GLY A 72 -3.34 0.67 -11.69
N GLY A 73 -4.06 1.79 -11.72
CA GLY A 73 -4.85 2.21 -12.87
C GLY A 73 -3.99 2.91 -13.94
N LYS A 74 -4.64 3.49 -14.97
CA LYS A 74 -4.02 4.17 -16.12
C LYS A 74 -3.05 5.34 -15.84
N TYR A 75 -2.70 5.61 -14.58
CA TYR A 75 -2.04 6.85 -14.15
C TYR A 75 -0.72 6.68 -13.38
N LEU A 76 -0.38 5.48 -12.89
CA LEU A 76 0.85 5.28 -12.12
C LEU A 76 1.52 3.93 -12.42
N SER A 77 2.51 3.94 -13.31
CA SER A 77 3.53 2.89 -13.32
C SER A 77 4.55 3.19 -12.23
N VAL A 78 4.37 2.62 -11.05
CA VAL A 78 5.33 2.78 -9.95
C VAL A 78 6.61 2.03 -10.30
N PRO A 79 7.78 2.69 -10.35
CA PRO A 79 9.04 2.01 -10.63
C PRO A 79 9.43 1.05 -9.50
N VAL A 80 10.39 0.19 -9.77
CA VAL A 80 10.97 -0.70 -8.75
C VAL A 80 11.83 0.10 -7.77
N GLN A 81 12.53 1.11 -8.27
CA GLN A 81 13.42 1.99 -7.52
C GLN A 81 12.97 3.44 -7.65
N ASP A 82 13.22 4.22 -6.60
CA ASP A 82 12.91 5.65 -6.56
C ASP A 82 14.00 6.45 -7.29
N PRO A 83 13.73 6.99 -8.49
CA PRO A 83 14.73 7.74 -9.25
C PRO A 83 15.07 9.10 -8.61
N TYR A 84 14.25 9.58 -7.66
CA TYR A 84 14.43 10.86 -7.00
C TYR A 84 15.15 10.73 -5.65
N ASN A 85 15.29 9.51 -5.12
CA ASN A 85 15.87 9.26 -3.81
C ASN A 85 16.98 8.19 -3.87
N GLY A 86 18.02 8.45 -4.66
CA GLY A 86 19.23 7.61 -4.71
C GLY A 86 18.98 6.17 -5.18
N ASN A 87 17.92 5.93 -5.97
CA ASN A 87 17.52 4.61 -6.46
C ASN A 87 17.17 3.60 -5.34
N ALA A 88 16.66 4.09 -4.21
CA ALA A 88 16.16 3.24 -3.14
C ALA A 88 15.01 2.33 -3.62
N ASN A 89 14.92 1.10 -3.11
CA ASN A 89 13.85 0.18 -3.48
C ASN A 89 12.49 0.67 -2.96
N ILE A 90 11.48 0.66 -3.81
CA ILE A 90 10.09 0.97 -3.46
C ILE A 90 9.38 -0.34 -3.09
N ASN A 91 9.72 -0.86 -1.91
CA ASN A 91 9.22 -2.13 -1.38
C ASN A 91 8.58 -2.00 0.00
N THR A 92 8.43 -0.78 0.52
CA THR A 92 7.73 -0.51 1.78
C THR A 92 6.67 0.59 1.58
N PRO A 93 5.68 0.70 2.47
CA PRO A 93 4.70 1.79 2.41
C PRO A 93 5.37 3.17 2.49
N ALA A 94 6.39 3.30 3.35
CA ALA A 94 7.13 4.54 3.52
C ALA A 94 7.92 4.96 2.27
N THR A 95 8.61 4.01 1.61
CA THR A 95 9.35 4.28 0.36
C THR A 95 8.42 4.60 -0.80
N LEU A 96 7.23 3.97 -0.86
CA LEU A 96 6.19 4.29 -1.84
C LEU A 96 5.66 5.71 -1.65
N HIS A 97 5.36 6.11 -0.42
CA HIS A 97 4.88 7.45 -0.10
C HIS A 97 5.95 8.52 -0.39
N ALA A 98 7.20 8.26 -0.02
CA ALA A 98 8.32 9.16 -0.33
C ALA A 98 8.50 9.38 -1.83
N TRP A 99 8.53 8.29 -2.61
CA TRP A 99 8.63 8.37 -4.07
C TRP A 99 7.50 9.21 -4.67
N MET A 100 6.27 9.00 -4.20
CA MET A 100 5.12 9.70 -4.72
C MET A 100 5.21 11.20 -4.43
N ARG A 101 5.59 11.59 -3.22
CA ARG A 101 5.85 13.00 -2.89
C ARG A 101 6.90 13.62 -3.81
N SER A 102 8.02 12.94 -4.02
CA SER A 102 9.08 13.44 -4.91
C SER A 102 8.61 13.56 -6.36
N LYS A 103 7.89 12.57 -6.87
CA LYS A 103 7.36 12.55 -8.24
C LYS A 103 6.43 13.74 -8.52
N TYR A 104 5.51 14.03 -7.59
CA TYR A 104 4.54 15.14 -7.75
C TYR A 104 5.12 16.51 -7.40
N GLN A 105 6.11 16.60 -6.49
CA GLN A 105 6.84 17.84 -6.25
C GLN A 105 7.70 18.25 -7.46
N CYS A 106 8.23 17.30 -8.23
CA CYS A 106 8.96 17.58 -9.47
C CYS A 106 8.06 17.90 -10.69
N GLU A 107 6.73 17.70 -10.58
CA GLU A 107 5.78 18.01 -11.65
C GLU A 107 5.23 19.46 -11.57
N THR A 108 5.67 20.27 -10.58
CA THR A 108 5.36 21.71 -10.42
C THR A 108 6.54 22.59 -10.79
#